data_AF-A0A268TU93-F1
#
_entry.id   AF-A0A268TU93-F1
#
_cell.length_a   1.000
_cell.length_b   1.000
_cell.length_c   1.000
_cell.angle_alpha   90.00
_cell.angle_beta   90.00
_cell.angle_gamma   90.00
#
_symmetry.space_group_name_H-M   'P 1'
#
loop_
_entity.id
_entity.type
_entity.pdbx_description
1 polymer ?
#
loop_
_entity_poly.entity_id
_entity_poly.type
_entity_poly.pdbx_seq_one_letter_code
_entity_poly.pdbx_strand_id
1 'polypeptide(L)'
;MKKILPAVLIFFAFGIAQANIEQNITKIIESQTGKKISILKVETLKSNPEFKIVVIEDPDTKYQIPVFTSKDGKIVIGLSNVFFSDEKKDANLVNQVYQEAQAYNTQQQNSAKFNALFESIPDDYVISLPSSTKGNQKITYIVSDPMCPHCQNELRDIDSRLKNTNVRMVLVGFLGKKSVIKSGLILKKIKSAKTPEEKIRILKQIYAVTYEPKEEPENEMKKVENVTKKISESDLIKFVPYIYEYKK
;
A
#
# COMPACT_ATOMS: atom_id res chain seq x y z
N MET A 1 34.14 -15.46 49.02
CA MET A 1 33.03 -16.16 48.31
C MET A 1 32.06 -15.10 47.81
N LYS A 2 31.96 -14.95 46.48
CA LYS A 2 31.24 -13.84 45.82
C LYS A 2 29.73 -14.06 45.90
N LYS A 3 28.99 -13.04 46.33
CA LYS A 3 27.52 -13.00 46.31
C LYS A 3 27.04 -12.85 44.87
N ILE A 4 26.14 -13.74 44.45
CA ILE A 4 25.41 -13.67 43.18
C ILE A 4 24.17 -12.81 43.42
N LEU A 5 23.98 -11.76 42.62
CA LEU A 5 22.76 -10.96 42.55
C LEU A 5 22.04 -11.30 41.23
N PRO A 6 20.72 -11.58 41.22
CA PRO A 6 20.01 -11.87 39.98
C PRO A 6 19.59 -10.55 39.31
N ALA A 7 20.12 -10.27 38.13
CA ALA A 7 19.61 -9.21 37.26
C ALA A 7 18.46 -9.79 36.41
N VAL A 8 17.24 -9.57 36.88
CA VAL A 8 16.02 -9.87 36.14
C VAL A 8 15.25 -8.55 35.95
N LEU A 9 14.67 -8.41 34.75
CA LEU A 9 13.67 -7.41 34.33
C LEU A 9 14.14 -5.97 34.07
N ILE A 10 14.47 -5.64 32.81
CA ILE A 10 13.95 -4.43 32.13
C ILE A 10 13.84 -4.72 30.62
N PHE A 11 12.74 -5.31 30.15
CA PHE A 11 12.37 -5.28 28.72
C PHE A 11 10.85 -5.30 28.45
N PHE A 12 10.02 -5.01 29.47
CA PHE A 12 8.55 -5.04 29.37
C PHE A 12 7.85 -3.67 29.38
N ALA A 13 8.59 -2.56 29.49
CA ALA A 13 7.97 -1.23 29.67
C ALA A 13 7.42 -0.59 28.37
N PHE A 14 7.93 -0.98 27.19
CA PHE A 14 7.51 -0.36 25.93
C PHE A 14 6.11 -0.82 25.46
N GLY A 15 5.70 -2.06 25.75
CA GLY A 15 4.38 -2.56 25.36
C GLY A 15 3.22 -2.01 26.21
N ILE A 16 3.46 -1.78 27.50
CA ILE A 16 2.41 -1.33 28.44
C ILE A 16 2.04 0.13 28.20
N ALA A 17 3.02 0.99 27.90
CA ALA A 17 2.79 2.40 27.63
C ALA A 17 1.97 2.63 26.34
N GLN A 18 2.22 1.83 25.30
CA GLN A 18 1.48 1.93 24.04
C GLN A 18 0.03 1.42 24.19
N ALA A 19 -0.17 0.30 24.91
CA ALA A 19 -1.51 -0.24 25.18
C ALA A 19 -2.40 0.75 25.96
N ASN A 20 -1.84 1.52 26.88
CA ASN A 20 -2.59 2.53 27.65
C ASN A 20 -3.06 3.70 26.77
N ILE A 21 -2.23 4.15 25.83
CA ILE A 21 -2.58 5.23 24.89
C ILE A 21 -3.75 4.78 24.01
N GLU A 22 -3.65 3.58 23.44
CA GLU A 22 -4.66 3.04 22.54
C GLU A 22 -6.04 2.90 23.22
N GLN A 23 -6.04 2.43 24.47
CA GLN A 23 -7.26 2.33 25.28
C GLN A 23 -7.85 3.71 25.60
N ASN A 24 -7.04 4.69 25.96
CA ASN A 24 -7.53 6.02 26.31
C ASN A 24 -8.14 6.74 25.11
N ILE A 25 -7.51 6.64 23.93
CA ILE A 25 -8.04 7.19 22.68
C ILE A 25 -9.37 6.53 22.32
N THR A 26 -9.44 5.20 22.38
CA THR A 26 -10.67 4.47 22.08
C THR A 26 -11.79 4.89 23.04
N LYS A 27 -11.50 4.97 24.35
CA LYS A 27 -12.48 5.37 25.37
C LYS A 27 -13.00 6.79 25.17
N ILE A 28 -12.13 7.78 24.93
CA ILE A 28 -12.57 9.16 24.78
C ILE A 28 -13.43 9.34 23.53
N ILE A 29 -13.03 8.73 22.40
CA ILE A 29 -13.80 8.80 21.15
C ILE A 29 -15.14 8.07 21.31
N GLU A 30 -15.15 6.86 21.88
CA GLU A 30 -16.37 6.08 22.09
C GLU A 30 -17.34 6.82 23.03
N SER A 31 -16.85 7.43 24.11
CA SER A 31 -17.69 8.18 25.05
C SER A 31 -18.33 9.43 24.45
N GLN A 32 -17.72 10.04 23.43
CA GLN A 32 -18.21 11.28 22.81
C GLN A 32 -19.00 11.05 21.53
N THR A 33 -18.74 9.95 20.82
CA THR A 33 -19.32 9.68 19.49
C THR A 33 -20.19 8.41 19.46
N GLY A 34 -20.12 7.57 20.49
CA GLY A 34 -20.73 6.23 20.49
C GLY A 34 -20.02 5.23 19.58
N LYS A 35 -18.93 5.62 18.90
CA LYS A 35 -18.22 4.76 17.95
C LYS A 35 -17.00 4.12 18.58
N LYS A 36 -16.92 2.79 18.46
CA LYS A 36 -15.73 2.03 18.81
C LYS A 36 -14.77 1.95 17.63
N ILE A 37 -13.77 2.84 17.63
CA ILE A 37 -12.75 2.92 16.59
C ILE A 37 -11.71 1.80 16.71
N SER A 38 -10.93 1.60 15.64
CA SER A 38 -9.71 0.78 15.67
C SER A 38 -8.48 1.66 15.49
N ILE A 39 -7.37 1.32 16.16
CA ILE A 39 -6.10 2.03 15.99
C ILE A 39 -5.22 1.25 15.04
N LEU A 40 -4.82 1.88 13.94
CA LEU A 40 -4.03 1.25 12.88
C LEU A 40 -2.53 1.49 13.07
N LYS A 41 -2.17 2.68 13.57
CA LYS A 41 -0.78 3.13 13.65
C LYS A 41 -0.60 4.14 14.77
N VAL A 42 0.55 4.06 15.44
CA VAL A 42 1.01 5.06 16.42
C VAL A 42 2.46 5.42 16.09
N GLU A 43 2.72 6.71 15.88
CA GLU A 43 4.03 7.25 15.52
C GLU A 43 4.41 8.37 16.50
N THR A 44 5.72 8.53 16.74
CA THR A 44 6.24 9.54 17.66
C THR A 44 6.90 10.68 16.89
N LEU A 45 6.68 11.91 17.34
CA LEU A 45 7.36 13.10 16.81
C LEU A 45 8.71 13.28 17.50
N LYS A 46 9.74 13.67 16.75
CA LYS A 46 11.06 13.97 17.31
C LYS A 46 11.12 15.33 17.99
N SER A 47 10.46 16.32 17.41
CA SER A 47 10.38 17.70 17.89
C SER A 47 9.57 17.81 19.19
N ASN A 48 8.61 16.91 19.42
CA ASN A 48 7.78 16.93 20.61
C ASN A 48 7.35 15.52 21.06
N PRO A 49 8.00 14.94 22.08
CA PRO A 49 7.64 13.62 22.60
C PRO A 49 6.33 13.61 23.38
N GLU A 50 5.77 14.77 23.74
CA GLU A 50 4.48 14.88 24.43
C GLU A 50 3.29 14.67 23.50
N PHE A 51 3.50 14.71 22.18
CA PHE A 51 2.50 14.41 21.17
C PHE A 51 2.90 13.23 20.30
N LYS A 52 1.89 12.45 19.91
CA LYS A 52 2.00 11.35 18.97
C LYS A 52 1.05 11.54 17.81
N ILE A 53 1.38 10.95 16.66
CA ILE A 53 0.46 10.82 15.55
C ILE A 53 -0.18 9.44 15.66
N VAL A 54 -1.50 9.38 15.55
CA VAL A 54 -2.25 8.12 15.54
C VAL A 54 -3.13 8.10 14.31
N VAL A 55 -3.19 6.96 13.62
CA VAL A 55 -4.17 6.74 12.55
C VAL A 55 -5.26 5.84 13.12
N ILE A 56 -6.49 6.39 13.21
CA ILE A 56 -7.67 5.64 13.62
C ILE A 56 -8.50 5.24 12.41
N GLU A 57 -9.24 4.14 12.51
CA GLU A 57 -10.23 3.71 11.52
C GLU A 57 -11.64 3.92 12.07
N ASP A 58 -12.46 4.67 11.33
CA ASP A 58 -13.89 4.78 11.60
C ASP A 58 -14.58 3.44 11.26
N PRO A 59 -15.36 2.85 12.20
CA PRO A 59 -15.90 1.51 12.03
C PRO A 59 -16.94 1.39 10.90
N ASP A 60 -17.60 2.49 10.55
CA ASP A 60 -18.72 2.50 9.59
C ASP A 60 -18.20 2.74 8.17
N THR A 61 -17.42 3.80 8.00
CA THR A 61 -16.91 4.23 6.69
C THR A 61 -15.62 3.52 6.30
N LYS A 62 -14.91 2.94 7.29
CA LYS A 62 -13.54 2.45 7.17
C LYS A 62 -12.53 3.54 6.85
N TYR A 63 -12.88 4.82 6.96
CA TYR A 63 -11.94 5.90 6.73
C TYR A 63 -10.82 5.90 7.76
N GLN A 64 -9.61 6.15 7.27
CA GLN A 64 -8.43 6.41 8.07
C GLN A 64 -8.37 7.89 8.42
N ILE A 65 -8.37 8.19 9.72
CA ILE A 65 -8.38 9.56 10.23
C ILE A 65 -7.08 9.74 11.02
N PRO A 66 -6.11 10.49 10.49
CA PRO A 66 -4.92 10.83 11.24
C PRO A 66 -5.29 11.87 12.32
N VAL A 67 -4.78 11.66 13.53
CA VAL A 67 -4.98 12.55 14.67
C VAL A 67 -3.68 12.76 15.41
N PHE A 68 -3.51 13.93 16.00
CA PHE A 68 -2.55 14.12 17.08
C PHE A 68 -3.17 13.71 18.41
N THR A 69 -2.36 13.15 19.28
CA THR A 69 -2.78 12.83 20.65
C THR A 69 -1.70 13.14 21.66
N SER A 70 -2.10 13.51 22.88
CA SER A 70 -1.17 13.63 24.01
C SER A 70 -0.51 12.28 24.30
N LYS A 71 0.66 12.29 24.94
CA LYS A 71 1.41 11.07 25.29
C LYS A 71 0.62 10.05 26.11
N ASP A 72 -0.44 10.49 26.79
CA ASP A 72 -1.33 9.64 27.60
C ASP A 72 -2.66 9.30 26.91
N GLY A 73 -2.89 9.75 25.67
CA GLY A 73 -4.08 9.42 24.89
C GLY A 73 -5.36 10.15 25.31
N LYS A 74 -5.29 11.16 26.19
CA LYS A 74 -6.46 11.86 26.74
C LYS A 74 -6.90 13.09 25.94
N ILE A 75 -6.04 13.60 25.07
CA ILE A 75 -6.37 14.67 24.13
C ILE A 75 -6.27 14.09 22.72
N VAL A 76 -7.26 14.33 21.88
CA VAL A 76 -7.28 13.92 20.47
C VAL A 76 -7.61 15.14 19.63
N ILE A 77 -6.77 15.42 18.63
CA ILE A 77 -6.89 16.58 17.74
C ILE A 77 -6.83 16.07 16.31
N GLY A 78 -7.82 16.42 15.48
CA GLY A 78 -7.82 16.07 14.07
C GLY A 78 -6.60 16.65 13.35
N LEU A 79 -5.92 15.82 12.55
CA LEU A 79 -4.78 16.25 11.76
C LEU A 79 -5.27 16.82 10.42
N SER A 80 -4.84 18.03 10.08
CA SER A 80 -5.13 18.68 8.79
C SER A 80 -3.90 18.68 7.88
N ASN A 81 -4.06 19.18 6.65
CA ASN A 81 -2.95 19.40 5.73
C ASN A 81 -2.02 20.56 6.15
N VAL A 82 -2.32 21.27 7.25
CA VAL A 82 -1.55 22.40 7.73
C VAL A 82 -0.77 21.97 8.97
N PHE A 83 0.47 21.53 8.76
CA PHE A 83 1.42 21.23 9.81
C PHE A 83 2.80 21.75 9.44
N PHE A 84 3.44 22.47 10.37
CA PHE A 84 4.78 23.02 10.21
C PHE A 84 5.61 22.68 11.44
N SER A 85 6.87 22.30 11.21
CA SER A 85 7.86 22.03 12.24
C SER A 85 9.23 22.46 11.72
N ASP A 86 10.09 22.91 12.62
CA ASP A 86 11.51 23.16 12.35
C ASP A 86 12.28 21.84 12.16
N GLU A 87 11.78 20.74 12.72
CA GLU A 87 12.23 19.38 12.42
C GLU A 87 11.62 18.85 11.11
N LYS A 88 12.42 18.92 10.04
CA LYS A 88 12.02 18.50 8.69
C LYS A 88 11.53 17.05 8.63
N LYS A 89 12.07 16.15 9.45
CA LYS A 89 11.63 14.74 9.47
C LYS A 89 10.20 14.60 9.97
N ASP A 90 9.83 15.39 10.98
CA ASP A 90 8.47 15.38 11.52
C ASP A 90 7.49 16.01 10.53
N ALA A 91 7.86 17.13 9.91
CA ALA A 91 7.05 17.75 8.86
C ALA A 91 6.77 16.77 7.70
N ASN A 92 7.81 16.03 7.25
CA ASN A 92 7.66 15.02 6.22
C ASN A 92 6.80 13.83 6.68
N LEU A 93 6.99 13.35 7.92
CA LEU A 93 6.22 12.25 8.50
C LEU A 93 4.73 12.60 8.55
N VAL A 94 4.38 13.77 9.09
CA VAL A 94 2.99 14.22 9.18
C VAL A 94 2.35 14.34 7.81
N ASN A 95 3.05 14.98 6.86
CA ASN A 95 2.57 15.10 5.49
C ASN A 95 2.35 13.72 4.85
N GLN A 96 3.30 12.80 5.02
CA GLN A 96 3.17 11.44 4.50
C GLN A 96 1.95 10.72 5.08
N VAL A 97 1.79 10.74 6.41
CA VAL A 97 0.65 10.11 7.09
C VAL A 97 -0.68 10.69 6.60
N TYR A 98 -0.76 12.02 6.45
CA TYR A 98 -1.94 12.68 5.92
C TYR A 98 -2.26 12.25 4.49
N GLN A 99 -1.27 12.26 3.60
CA GLN A 99 -1.46 11.89 2.19
C GLN A 99 -1.83 10.40 2.03
N GLU A 100 -1.22 9.51 2.83
CA GLU A 100 -1.57 8.08 2.84
C GLU A 100 -3.02 7.86 3.27
N ALA A 101 -3.46 8.51 4.35
CA ALA A 101 -4.85 8.43 4.81
C ALA A 101 -5.84 8.98 3.77
N GLN A 102 -5.53 10.12 3.15
CA GLN A 102 -6.39 10.72 2.12
C GLN A 102 -6.46 9.85 0.85
N ALA A 103 -5.34 9.27 0.43
CA ALA A 103 -5.31 8.33 -0.69
C ALA A 103 -6.18 7.10 -0.39
N TYR A 104 -6.04 6.53 0.81
CA TYR A 104 -6.87 5.42 1.26
C TYR A 104 -8.36 5.78 1.28
N ASN A 105 -8.72 6.94 1.86
CA ASN A 105 -10.11 7.37 1.96
C ASN A 105 -10.74 7.64 0.59
N THR A 106 -9.96 8.19 -0.34
CA THR A 106 -10.40 8.38 -1.73
C THR A 106 -10.68 7.03 -2.41
N GLN A 107 -9.84 6.03 -2.18
CA GLN A 107 -10.07 4.67 -2.65
C GLN A 107 -11.32 4.06 -2.01
N GLN A 108 -11.49 4.23 -0.70
CA GLN A 108 -12.64 3.71 0.03
C GLN A 108 -13.95 4.32 -0.49
N GLN A 109 -13.99 5.64 -0.68
CA GLN A 109 -15.15 6.36 -1.21
C GLN A 109 -15.49 5.94 -2.66
N ASN A 110 -14.47 5.62 -3.46
CA ASN A 110 -14.65 5.25 -4.87
C ASN A 110 -14.50 3.74 -5.12
N SER A 111 -14.57 2.91 -4.07
CA SER A 111 -14.26 1.48 -4.14
C SER A 111 -15.10 0.75 -5.19
N ALA A 112 -16.40 1.05 -5.28
CA ALA A 112 -17.28 0.49 -6.30
C ALA A 112 -16.82 0.83 -7.74
N LYS A 113 -16.33 2.05 -7.98
CA LYS A 113 -15.81 2.46 -9.29
C LYS A 113 -14.48 1.77 -9.60
N PHE A 114 -13.59 1.65 -8.61
CA PHE A 114 -12.35 0.90 -8.75
C PHE A 114 -12.62 -0.59 -9.03
N ASN A 115 -13.54 -1.22 -8.31
CA ASN A 115 -13.93 -2.61 -8.54
C ASN A 115 -14.45 -2.81 -9.96
N ALA A 116 -15.40 -1.97 -10.39
CA ALA A 116 -15.94 -2.03 -11.75
C ALA A 116 -14.84 -1.84 -12.81
N LEU A 117 -13.90 -0.91 -12.59
CA LEU A 117 -12.75 -0.74 -13.49
C LEU A 117 -11.93 -2.03 -13.56
N PHE A 118 -11.52 -2.61 -12.44
CA PHE A 118 -10.67 -3.80 -12.42
C PHE A 118 -11.38 -5.06 -12.92
N GLU A 119 -12.68 -5.21 -12.65
CA GLU A 119 -13.53 -6.31 -13.18
C GLU A 119 -13.75 -6.20 -14.69
N SER A 120 -13.69 -4.99 -15.25
CA SER A 120 -13.79 -4.78 -16.69
C SER A 120 -12.50 -5.10 -17.46
N ILE A 121 -11.38 -5.37 -16.76
CA ILE A 121 -10.12 -5.77 -17.38
C ILE A 121 -10.20 -7.27 -17.72
N PRO A 122 -9.84 -7.69 -18.95
CA PRO A 122 -9.89 -9.10 -19.32
C PRO A 122 -9.07 -9.99 -18.38
N ASP A 123 -9.64 -11.11 -17.94
CA ASP A 123 -8.98 -12.05 -17.03
C ASP A 123 -7.65 -12.58 -17.59
N ASP A 124 -7.57 -12.78 -18.91
CA ASP A 124 -6.36 -13.23 -19.61
C ASP A 124 -5.25 -12.17 -19.68
N TYR A 125 -5.54 -10.93 -19.25
CA TYR A 125 -4.58 -9.83 -19.12
C TYR A 125 -4.02 -9.72 -17.70
N VAL A 126 -4.82 -10.02 -16.68
CA VAL A 126 -4.45 -9.83 -15.27
C VAL A 126 -3.45 -10.90 -14.83
N ILE A 127 -2.25 -10.45 -14.44
CA ILE A 127 -1.21 -11.35 -13.96
C ILE A 127 -1.47 -11.67 -12.50
N SER A 128 -1.96 -12.88 -12.24
CA SER A 128 -2.23 -13.37 -10.88
C SER A 128 -0.99 -14.00 -10.23
N LEU A 129 -0.59 -13.44 -9.09
CA LEU A 129 0.46 -13.92 -8.20
C LEU A 129 -0.17 -14.26 -6.83
N PRO A 130 -0.37 -15.55 -6.50
CA PRO A 130 -1.01 -15.95 -5.26
C PRO A 130 -0.13 -15.62 -4.04
N SER A 131 -0.79 -15.41 -2.90
CA SER A 131 -0.11 -15.18 -1.63
C SER A 131 0.75 -16.38 -1.25
N SER A 132 1.92 -16.13 -0.67
CA SER A 132 2.75 -17.18 -0.04
C SER A 132 2.16 -17.67 1.28
N THR A 133 1.19 -16.97 1.85
CA THR A 133 0.50 -17.34 3.09
C THR A 133 -0.76 -18.13 2.76
N LYS A 134 -0.78 -19.40 3.17
CA LYS A 134 -1.88 -20.32 2.89
C LYS A 134 -3.21 -19.78 3.44
N GLY A 135 -4.26 -19.82 2.62
CA GLY A 135 -5.62 -19.42 3.01
C GLY A 135 -5.89 -17.92 2.95
N ASN A 136 -4.90 -17.09 2.59
CA ASN A 136 -5.09 -15.65 2.45
C ASN A 136 -6.08 -15.33 1.31
N GLN A 137 -7.15 -14.61 1.65
CA GLN A 137 -8.20 -14.20 0.69
C GLN A 137 -8.07 -12.75 0.22
N LYS A 138 -7.13 -11.98 0.79
CA LYS A 138 -6.92 -10.57 0.46
C LYS A 138 -6.41 -10.44 -0.98
N ILE A 139 -7.01 -9.56 -1.77
CA ILE A 139 -6.62 -9.29 -3.15
C ILE A 139 -6.13 -7.84 -3.26
N THR A 140 -4.96 -7.64 -3.86
CA THR A 140 -4.40 -6.32 -4.14
C THR A 140 -4.11 -6.21 -5.63
N TYR A 141 -4.72 -5.24 -6.28
CA TYR A 141 -4.37 -4.84 -7.63
C TYR A 141 -3.16 -3.92 -7.62
N ILE A 142 -2.25 -4.12 -8.58
CA ILE A 142 -1.11 -3.23 -8.81
C ILE A 142 -1.09 -2.85 -10.28
N VAL A 143 -1.43 -1.61 -10.59
CA VAL A 143 -1.21 -1.05 -11.93
C VAL A 143 0.23 -0.61 -12.03
N SER A 144 0.96 -1.12 -13.01
CA SER A 144 2.41 -1.01 -13.07
C SER A 144 2.92 -0.81 -14.48
N ASP A 145 3.90 0.08 -14.65
CA ASP A 145 4.61 0.30 -15.91
C ASP A 145 6.06 -0.21 -15.80
N PRO A 146 6.53 -1.07 -16.72
CA PRO A 146 7.87 -1.67 -16.66
C PRO A 146 9.03 -0.68 -16.81
N MET A 147 8.77 0.52 -17.34
CA MET A 147 9.77 1.59 -17.46
C MET A 147 9.76 2.54 -16.26
N CYS A 148 8.82 2.42 -15.31
CA CYS A 148 8.73 3.30 -14.15
C CYS A 148 9.68 2.82 -13.03
N PRO A 149 10.64 3.65 -12.57
CA PRO A 149 11.55 3.28 -11.48
C PRO A 149 10.83 2.88 -10.19
N HIS A 150 9.77 3.60 -9.82
CA HIS A 150 8.97 3.25 -8.64
C HIS A 150 8.24 1.90 -8.81
N CYS A 151 7.78 1.58 -10.01
CA CYS A 151 7.20 0.26 -10.33
C CYS A 151 8.23 -0.86 -10.25
N GLN A 152 9.47 -0.60 -10.67
CA GLN A 152 10.57 -1.56 -10.55
C GLN A 152 10.92 -1.80 -9.07
N ASN A 153 10.90 -0.76 -8.23
CA ASN A 153 11.09 -0.90 -6.78
C ASN A 153 9.99 -1.74 -6.15
N GLU A 154 8.73 -1.43 -6.48
CA GLU A 154 7.58 -2.21 -6.03
C GLU A 154 7.68 -3.69 -6.41
N LEU A 155 8.12 -3.99 -7.64
CA LEU A 155 8.36 -5.37 -8.08
C LEU A 155 9.53 -6.06 -7.36
N ARG A 156 10.56 -5.31 -6.95
CA ARG A 156 11.67 -5.88 -6.15
C ARG A 156 11.18 -6.39 -4.80
N ASP A 157 10.21 -5.70 -4.21
CA ASP A 157 9.63 -6.03 -2.90
C ASP A 157 8.39 -6.93 -2.98
N ILE A 158 8.07 -7.46 -4.17
CA ILE A 158 6.86 -8.25 -4.42
C ILE A 158 6.73 -9.45 -3.46
N ASP A 159 7.83 -10.12 -3.14
CA ASP A 159 7.86 -11.28 -2.26
C ASP A 159 7.40 -10.92 -0.82
N SER A 160 7.68 -9.69 -0.37
CA SER A 160 7.19 -9.17 0.91
C SER A 160 5.68 -8.95 0.85
N ARG A 161 5.18 -8.39 -0.26
CA ARG A 161 3.75 -8.16 -0.45
C ARG A 161 2.95 -9.46 -0.51
N LEU A 162 3.48 -10.48 -1.18
CA LEU A 162 2.83 -11.79 -1.31
C LEU A 162 2.64 -12.52 0.03
N LYS A 163 3.37 -12.16 1.09
CA LYS A 163 3.08 -12.65 2.45
C LYS A 163 1.71 -12.22 2.96
N ASN A 164 1.21 -11.08 2.47
CA ASN A 164 0.03 -10.42 3.04
C ASN A 164 -1.17 -10.41 2.09
N THR A 165 -1.00 -10.69 0.80
CA THR A 165 -2.08 -10.62 -0.19
C THR A 165 -1.79 -11.42 -1.45
N ASN A 166 -2.84 -11.85 -2.15
CA ASN A 166 -2.79 -12.24 -3.54
C ASN A 166 -2.67 -10.99 -4.42
N VAL A 167 -1.63 -10.90 -5.23
CA VAL A 167 -1.42 -9.76 -6.13
C VAL A 167 -2.04 -10.04 -7.50
N ARG A 168 -2.77 -9.06 -8.01
CA ARG A 168 -3.30 -9.00 -9.38
C ARG A 168 -2.62 -7.83 -10.10
N MET A 169 -1.58 -8.14 -10.86
CA MET A 169 -0.78 -7.13 -11.53
C MET A 169 -1.37 -6.80 -12.90
N VAL A 170 -1.56 -5.50 -13.16
CA VAL A 170 -2.10 -4.96 -14.41
C VAL A 170 -1.02 -4.10 -15.02
N LEU A 171 -0.44 -4.58 -16.13
CA LEU A 171 0.62 -3.86 -16.81
C LEU A 171 0.03 -2.73 -17.64
N VAL A 172 0.74 -1.61 -17.75
CA VAL A 172 0.35 -0.49 -18.60
C VAL A 172 1.55 0.04 -19.40
N GLY A 173 1.25 0.87 -20.39
CA GLY A 173 2.24 1.54 -21.24
C GLY A 173 2.22 3.06 -21.11
N PHE A 174 2.08 3.61 -19.90
CA PHE A 174 1.99 5.06 -19.68
C PHE A 174 3.26 5.81 -20.06
N LEU A 175 4.43 5.19 -19.95
CA LEU A 175 5.72 5.83 -20.26
C LEU A 175 6.19 5.62 -21.71
N GLY A 176 5.26 5.28 -22.62
CA GLY A 176 5.48 5.28 -24.06
C GLY A 176 5.77 3.90 -24.66
N LYS A 177 6.26 3.90 -25.91
CA LYS A 177 6.36 2.69 -26.75
C LYS A 177 7.14 1.55 -26.08
N LYS A 178 8.27 1.85 -25.42
CA LYS A 178 9.10 0.82 -24.76
C LYS A 178 8.33 0.14 -23.61
N SER A 179 7.48 0.86 -22.89
CA SER A 179 6.60 0.29 -21.88
C SER A 179 5.58 -0.66 -22.49
N VAL A 180 4.95 -0.25 -23.59
CA VAL A 180 3.99 -1.09 -24.34
C VAL A 180 4.66 -2.39 -24.80
N ILE A 181 5.85 -2.31 -25.40
CA ILE A 181 6.61 -3.48 -25.86
C ILE A 181 6.95 -4.40 -24.67
N LYS A 182 7.53 -3.87 -23.59
CA LYS A 182 7.90 -4.67 -22.41
C LYS A 182 6.69 -5.34 -21.77
N SER A 183 5.58 -4.61 -21.61
CA SER A 183 4.33 -5.14 -21.08
C SER A 183 3.77 -6.26 -21.99
N GLY A 184 3.78 -6.04 -23.31
CA GLY A 184 3.34 -7.06 -24.27
C GLY A 184 4.20 -8.32 -24.23
N LEU A 185 5.52 -8.17 -24.08
CA LEU A 185 6.45 -9.30 -23.94
C LEU A 185 6.20 -10.10 -22.68
N ILE A 186 5.89 -9.43 -21.56
CA ILE A 186 5.51 -10.12 -20.33
C ILE A 186 4.24 -10.93 -20.58
N LEU A 187 3.17 -10.32 -21.13
CA LEU A 187 1.92 -11.02 -21.42
C LEU A 187 2.11 -12.22 -22.36
N LYS A 188 3.01 -12.12 -23.34
CA LYS A 188 3.32 -13.24 -24.25
C LYS A 188 4.03 -14.37 -23.50
N LYS A 189 5.09 -14.05 -22.74
CA LYS A 189 5.96 -15.04 -22.10
C LYS A 189 5.32 -15.68 -20.88
N ILE A 190 4.53 -14.92 -20.12
CA ILE A 190 3.95 -15.38 -18.85
C ILE A 190 2.91 -16.49 -19.03
N LYS A 191 2.31 -16.62 -20.23
CA LYS A 191 1.41 -17.74 -20.59
C LYS A 191 2.06 -19.11 -20.44
N SER A 192 3.38 -19.18 -20.59
CA SER A 192 4.15 -20.44 -20.44
C SER A 192 4.55 -20.74 -19.00
N ALA A 193 4.46 -19.77 -18.09
CA ALA A 193 4.82 -19.91 -16.69
C ALA A 193 3.69 -20.56 -15.88
N LYS A 194 4.01 -21.67 -15.21
CA LYS A 194 3.07 -22.46 -14.41
C LYS A 194 3.11 -22.09 -12.94
N THR A 195 4.26 -21.62 -12.43
CA THR A 195 4.41 -21.27 -11.02
C THR A 195 4.50 -19.77 -10.78
N PRO A 196 4.15 -19.29 -9.56
CA PRO A 196 4.33 -17.88 -9.19
C PRO A 196 5.79 -17.41 -9.34
N GLU A 197 6.76 -18.25 -9.00
CA GLU A 197 8.19 -17.95 -9.07
C GLU A 197 8.65 -17.76 -10.52
N GLU A 198 8.15 -18.57 -11.45
CA GLU A 198 8.40 -18.42 -12.89
C GLU A 198 7.82 -17.11 -13.41
N LYS A 199 6.59 -16.76 -13.02
CA LYS A 199 5.96 -15.49 -13.37
C LYS A 199 6.76 -14.29 -12.85
N ILE A 200 7.18 -14.33 -11.58
CA ILE A 200 8.00 -13.27 -10.96
C ILE A 200 9.36 -13.16 -11.65
N ARG A 201 9.98 -14.28 -12.04
CA ARG A 201 11.24 -14.26 -12.78
C ARG A 201 11.10 -13.56 -14.13
N ILE A 202 10.04 -13.86 -14.89
CA ILE A 202 9.74 -13.20 -16.16
C ILE A 202 9.53 -11.69 -15.96
N LEU A 203 8.74 -11.32 -14.95
CA LEU A 203 8.52 -9.92 -14.58
C LEU A 203 9.83 -9.21 -14.28
N LYS A 204 10.63 -9.74 -13.33
CA LYS A 204 11.92 -9.15 -12.90
C LYS A 204 12.91 -9.04 -14.07
N GLN A 205 12.97 -10.06 -14.93
CA GLN A 205 13.84 -10.05 -16.12
C GLN A 205 13.48 -8.92 -17.09
N ILE A 206 12.19 -8.73 -17.40
CA ILE A 206 11.77 -7.76 -18.41
C ILE A 206 11.72 -6.33 -17.84
N TYR A 207 11.39 -6.18 -16.55
CA TYR A 207 11.45 -4.91 -15.83
C TYR A 207 12.87 -4.39 -15.65
N ALA A 208 13.89 -5.24 -15.74
CA ALA A 208 15.28 -4.81 -15.60
C ALA A 208 15.59 -3.65 -16.57
N VAL A 209 16.28 -2.62 -16.05
CA VAL A 209 16.67 -1.44 -16.82
C VAL A 209 17.52 -1.82 -18.03
N THR A 210 18.35 -2.86 -17.88
CA THR A 210 19.24 -3.42 -18.91
C THR A 210 18.53 -4.31 -19.94
N TYR A 211 17.25 -4.64 -19.74
CA TYR A 211 16.51 -5.48 -20.69
C TYR A 211 16.12 -4.68 -21.92
N GLU A 212 16.70 -5.05 -23.06
CA GLU A 212 16.34 -4.52 -24.38
C GLU A 212 15.47 -5.52 -25.14
N PRO A 213 14.24 -5.14 -25.52
CA PRO A 213 13.35 -6.01 -26.28
C PRO A 213 13.90 -6.24 -27.71
N LYS A 214 13.91 -7.50 -28.15
CA LYS A 214 14.33 -7.88 -29.51
C LYS A 214 13.17 -8.20 -30.45
N GLU A 215 11.96 -8.27 -29.91
CA GLU A 215 10.73 -8.59 -30.64
C GLU A 215 9.62 -7.65 -30.16
N GLU A 216 8.69 -7.31 -31.06
CA GLU A 216 7.49 -6.53 -30.78
C GLU A 216 6.27 -7.47 -30.90
N PRO A 217 5.67 -7.92 -29.79
CA PRO A 217 4.53 -8.84 -29.84
C PRO A 217 3.23 -8.08 -30.13
N GLU A 218 2.98 -7.78 -31.41
CA GLU A 218 1.91 -6.86 -31.85
C GLU A 218 0.53 -7.14 -31.23
N ASN A 219 0.13 -8.40 -31.13
CA ASN A 219 -1.18 -8.77 -30.55
C ASN A 219 -1.25 -8.43 -29.06
N GLU A 220 -0.21 -8.75 -28.30
CA GLU A 220 -0.12 -8.40 -26.88
C GLU A 220 0.06 -6.89 -26.68
N MET A 221 0.79 -6.19 -27.55
CA MET A 221 0.93 -4.74 -27.50
C MET A 221 -0.42 -4.04 -27.66
N LYS A 222 -1.26 -4.45 -28.62
CA LYS A 222 -2.63 -3.93 -28.78
C LYS A 222 -3.48 -4.16 -27.53
N LYS A 223 -3.34 -5.32 -26.86
CA LYS A 223 -4.01 -5.56 -25.57
C LYS A 223 -3.54 -4.56 -24.50
N VAL A 224 -2.23 -4.30 -24.43
CA VAL A 224 -1.67 -3.33 -23.48
C VAL A 224 -2.20 -1.93 -23.75
N GLU A 225 -2.21 -1.49 -25.00
CA GLU A 225 -2.71 -0.17 -25.38
C GLU A 225 -4.19 -0.01 -25.02
N ASN A 226 -5.01 -1.03 -25.30
CA ASN A 226 -6.44 -1.02 -24.95
C ASN A 226 -6.68 -0.93 -23.44
N VAL A 227 -5.94 -1.71 -22.63
CA VAL A 227 -6.06 -1.66 -21.16
C VAL A 227 -5.52 -0.34 -20.62
N THR A 228 -4.38 0.13 -21.14
CA THR A 228 -3.78 1.42 -20.78
C THR A 228 -4.77 2.56 -21.03
N LYS A 229 -5.37 2.59 -22.22
CA LYS A 229 -6.40 3.57 -22.61
C LYS A 229 -7.61 3.51 -21.67
N LYS A 230 -8.16 2.32 -21.42
CA LYS A 230 -9.29 2.13 -20.51
C LYS A 230 -9.00 2.66 -19.10
N ILE A 231 -7.81 2.42 -18.56
CA ILE A 231 -7.42 2.93 -17.25
C ILE A 231 -7.28 4.46 -17.28
N SER A 232 -6.65 5.02 -18.31
CA SER A 232 -6.55 6.48 -18.48
C SER A 232 -7.91 7.15 -18.59
N GLU A 233 -8.84 6.62 -19.39
CA GLU A 233 -10.18 7.17 -19.60
C GLU A 233 -11.09 7.08 -18.36
N SER A 234 -10.72 6.27 -17.36
CA SER A 234 -11.48 6.19 -16.11
C SER A 234 -11.29 7.41 -15.21
N ASP A 235 -10.22 8.18 -15.40
CA ASP A 235 -9.75 9.27 -14.51
C ASP A 235 -9.49 8.87 -13.04
N LEU A 236 -9.64 7.59 -12.69
CA LEU A 236 -9.45 7.07 -11.33
C LEU A 236 -7.98 6.85 -10.99
N ILE A 237 -7.16 6.50 -11.99
CA ILE A 237 -5.74 6.17 -11.82
C ILE A 237 -4.90 7.13 -12.65
N LYS A 238 -4.12 7.98 -11.97
CA LYS A 238 -3.34 9.06 -12.59
C LYS A 238 -1.82 8.86 -12.51
N PHE A 239 -1.36 7.84 -11.78
CA PHE A 239 0.05 7.56 -11.56
C PHE A 239 0.29 6.06 -11.40
N VAL A 240 1.55 5.63 -11.51
CA VAL A 240 1.99 4.25 -11.27
C VAL A 240 3.30 4.22 -10.46
N PRO A 241 3.52 3.22 -9.58
CA PRO A 241 2.61 2.10 -9.32
C PRO A 241 1.36 2.58 -8.57
N TYR A 242 0.20 2.09 -8.99
CA TYR A 242 -1.06 2.33 -8.28
C TYR A 242 -1.48 1.04 -7.59
N ILE A 243 -1.60 1.10 -6.26
CA ILE A 243 -1.92 -0.05 -5.43
C ILE A 243 -3.34 0.13 -4.91
N TYR A 244 -4.19 -0.86 -5.16
CA TYR A 244 -5.57 -0.89 -4.72
C TYR A 244 -5.88 -2.21 -4.03
N GLU A 245 -6.29 -2.14 -2.77
CA GLU A 245 -6.82 -3.30 -2.07
C GLU A 245 -8.28 -3.50 -2.49
N TYR A 246 -8.55 -4.60 -3.18
CA TYR A 246 -9.89 -4.88 -3.68
C TYR A 246 -10.85 -5.11 -2.52
N LYS A 247 -11.94 -4.35 -2.50
CA LYS A 247 -13.00 -4.43 -1.49
C LYS A 247 -14.19 -5.14 -2.13
N LYS A 248 -14.68 -6.23 -1.55
CA LYS A 248 -15.96 -6.80 -1.97
C LYS A 248 -17.12 -6.06 -1.32
#